data_AF-A0A356NXF2-F1
#
_entry.id   AF-A0A356NXF2-F1
#
_cell.length_a   1.000
_cell.length_b   1.000
_cell.length_c   1.000
_cell.angle_alpha   90.00
_cell.angle_beta   90.00
_cell.angle_gamma   90.00
#
_symmetry.space_group_name_H-M   'P 1'
#
loop_
_entity.id
_entity.type
_entity.pdbx_description
1 polymer ?
#
loop_
_entity_poly.entity_id
_entity_poly.type
_entity_poly.pdbx_seq_one_letter_code
_entity_poly.pdbx_strand_id
1 'polypeptide(L)'
;LGLKGLSAEQIPQFIEVIRRGWMTAIPLIVLIYVLFSGYSPHMAAFWGITAVLIVGFINPTHRIGLGDLISGASQGVKYALSVGAVCAAIGIVVGVVNATGLGFRLGFMVTNSALGMGESVMPLFSLIPFADFTLNDITLFISLILIAVTCILMGAGLPTTALYVMLATVAQPALANLGIPPLASHLFVLYYGVISEITPPVCASAYAAAGIAGSNPFRTGLSAFSLGIGKLLVPMVFVYSPAMLIVLDDYFTWQEFLHTVITCGLGVFLLSASVAGYFLANMSGPSRALFGIAGIFFVAPSFSSTLYAALFAAPVLVMQILAYRRRAVPEPAV
;
A
#
# COMPACT_ATOMS: atom_id res chain seq x y z
N LEU A 1 18.25 11.78 8.03
CA LEU A 1 17.12 12.68 7.72
C LEU A 1 17.14 14.01 8.50
N GLY A 2 17.90 14.18 9.60
CA GLY A 2 18.06 15.50 10.25
C GLY A 2 16.76 16.15 10.75
N LEU A 3 15.67 15.38 10.79
CA LEU A 3 14.33 15.84 11.18
C LEU A 3 14.36 16.12 12.69
N LYS A 4 14.02 17.35 13.07
CA LYS A 4 13.78 17.75 14.47
C LYS A 4 12.27 17.70 14.72
N GLY A 5 11.87 17.25 15.91
CA GLY A 5 10.47 17.32 16.34
C GLY A 5 10.00 18.78 16.46
N LEU A 6 8.71 19.03 16.26
CA LEU A 6 8.09 20.33 16.54
C LEU A 6 8.13 20.62 18.06
N SER A 7 8.24 21.90 18.43
CA SER A 7 8.10 22.27 19.84
C SER A 7 6.67 21.98 20.31
N ALA A 8 6.49 21.66 21.61
CA ALA A 8 5.17 21.31 22.15
C ALA A 8 4.10 22.39 21.90
N GLU A 9 4.52 23.64 21.80
CA GLU A 9 3.69 24.81 21.50
C GLU A 9 3.18 24.86 20.05
N GLN A 10 3.88 24.22 19.11
CA GLN A 10 3.51 24.15 17.70
C GLN A 10 2.58 22.97 17.39
N ILE A 11 2.35 22.08 18.35
CA ILE A 11 1.46 20.94 18.19
C ILE A 11 0.01 21.43 18.42
N PRO A 12 -0.85 21.46 17.38
CA PRO A 12 -2.22 21.90 17.55
C PRO A 12 -2.95 20.95 18.50
N GLN A 13 -3.76 21.51 19.42
CA GLN A 13 -4.48 20.69 20.39
C GLN A 13 -5.58 19.87 19.71
N PHE A 14 -5.54 18.54 19.88
CA PHE A 14 -6.45 17.59 19.22
C PHE A 14 -7.93 17.96 19.40
N ILE A 15 -8.34 18.31 20.63
CA ILE A 15 -9.72 18.68 20.96
C ILE A 15 -10.15 19.96 20.25
N GLU A 16 -9.24 20.93 20.12
CA GLU A 16 -9.53 22.18 19.44
C GLU A 16 -9.69 21.99 17.92
N VAL A 17 -8.85 21.15 17.32
CA VAL A 17 -8.95 20.79 15.90
C VAL A 17 -10.28 20.10 15.61
N ILE A 18 -10.68 19.12 16.44
CA ILE A 18 -11.97 18.45 16.29
C ILE A 18 -13.12 19.45 16.49
N ARG A 19 -13.09 20.28 17.53
CA ARG A 19 -14.17 21.24 17.80
C ARG A 19 -14.35 22.22 16.64
N ARG A 20 -13.27 22.66 15.99
CA ARG A 20 -13.31 23.56 14.84
C ARG A 20 -13.73 22.86 13.53
N GLY A 21 -13.39 21.56 13.36
CA GLY A 21 -13.51 20.83 12.10
C GLY A 21 -14.50 19.67 12.06
N TRP A 22 -15.24 19.36 13.13
CA TRP A 22 -16.04 18.12 13.20
C TRP A 22 -17.06 17.99 12.05
N MET A 23 -17.60 19.10 11.54
CA MET A 23 -18.52 19.10 10.41
C MET A 23 -17.88 18.56 9.13
N THR A 24 -16.58 18.83 8.88
CA THR A 24 -15.88 18.32 7.69
C THR A 24 -15.56 16.83 7.78
N ALA A 25 -15.70 16.22 8.96
CA ALA A 25 -15.59 14.77 9.14
C ALA A 25 -16.87 14.02 8.72
N ILE A 26 -18.03 14.69 8.68
CA ILE A 26 -19.32 14.06 8.34
C ILE A 26 -19.29 13.35 6.97
N PRO A 27 -18.80 13.97 5.87
CA PRO A 27 -18.80 13.31 4.58
C PRO A 27 -17.92 12.05 4.54
N LEU A 28 -16.81 12.05 5.29
CA LEU A 28 -15.95 10.89 5.44
C LEU A 28 -16.68 9.77 6.21
N ILE A 29 -17.38 10.11 7.30
CA ILE A 29 -18.17 9.15 8.08
C ILE A 29 -19.28 8.53 7.22
N VAL A 30 -20.00 9.36 6.45
CA VAL A 30 -21.07 8.89 5.54
C VAL A 30 -20.50 7.95 4.48
N LEU A 31 -19.39 8.32 3.84
CA LEU A 31 -18.73 7.48 2.85
C LEU A 31 -18.32 6.12 3.45
N ILE A 32 -17.69 6.14 4.62
CA ILE A 32 -17.26 4.93 5.34
C ILE A 32 -18.47 4.06 5.71
N TYR A 33 -19.53 4.66 6.25
CA TYR A 33 -20.75 3.95 6.63
C TYR A 33 -21.41 3.25 5.44
N VAL A 34 -21.56 3.95 4.31
CA VAL A 34 -22.15 3.36 3.09
C VAL A 34 -21.30 2.20 2.57
N LEU A 35 -19.97 2.33 2.61
CA LEU A 35 -19.06 1.26 2.22
C LEU A 35 -19.19 0.03 3.13
N PHE A 36 -19.24 0.22 4.45
CA PHE A 36 -19.44 -0.88 5.41
C PHE A 36 -20.84 -1.50 5.37
N SER A 37 -21.82 -0.80 4.79
CA SER A 37 -23.16 -1.34 4.55
C SER A 37 -23.23 -2.26 3.32
N GLY A 38 -22.09 -2.53 2.66
CA GLY A 38 -22.00 -3.42 1.50
C GLY A 38 -22.34 -2.75 0.16
N TYR A 39 -22.53 -1.43 0.12
CA TYR A 39 -22.75 -0.72 -1.14
C TYR A 39 -21.44 -0.54 -1.92
N SER A 40 -21.57 -0.36 -3.24
CA SER A 40 -20.41 -0.16 -4.10
C SER A 40 -19.66 1.15 -3.78
N PRO A 41 -18.34 1.22 -4.06
CA PRO A 41 -17.56 2.45 -3.86
C PRO A 41 -18.14 3.68 -4.57
N HIS A 42 -18.80 3.49 -5.73
CA HIS A 42 -19.45 4.56 -6.48
C HIS A 42 -20.64 5.14 -5.70
N MET A 43 -21.44 4.29 -5.04
CA MET A 43 -22.54 4.73 -4.18
C MET A 43 -22.01 5.45 -2.94
N ALA A 44 -20.94 4.96 -2.33
CA ALA A 44 -20.28 5.63 -1.21
C ALA A 44 -19.76 7.03 -1.61
N ALA A 45 -19.17 7.17 -2.80
CA ALA A 45 -18.74 8.45 -3.34
C ALA A 45 -19.91 9.42 -3.59
N PHE A 46 -21.03 8.93 -4.16
CA PHE A 46 -22.24 9.75 -4.36
C PHE A 46 -22.74 10.33 -3.03
N TRP A 47 -22.98 9.48 -2.03
CA TRP A 47 -23.44 9.92 -0.71
C TRP A 47 -22.42 10.80 0.01
N GLY A 48 -21.13 10.54 -0.15
CA GLY A 48 -20.05 11.40 0.34
C GLY A 48 -20.11 12.80 -0.27
N ILE A 49 -20.27 12.93 -1.59
CA ILE A 49 -20.40 14.22 -2.28
C ILE A 49 -21.68 14.93 -1.82
N THR A 50 -22.81 14.23 -1.73
CA THR A 50 -24.05 14.80 -1.20
C THR A 50 -23.87 15.33 0.21
N ALA A 51 -23.18 14.58 1.08
CA ALA A 51 -22.86 15.03 2.43
C ALA A 51 -21.93 16.26 2.43
N VAL A 52 -20.92 16.33 1.54
CA VAL A 52 -20.07 17.54 1.38
C VAL A 52 -20.94 18.75 1.04
N LEU A 53 -21.89 18.61 0.11
CA LEU A 53 -22.79 19.70 -0.27
C LEU A 53 -23.66 20.15 0.90
N ILE A 54 -24.33 19.22 1.59
CA ILE A 54 -25.19 19.51 2.73
C ILE A 54 -24.39 20.21 3.84
N VAL A 55 -23.22 19.65 4.20
CA VAL A 55 -22.34 20.23 5.22
C VAL A 55 -21.86 21.61 4.78
N GLY A 56 -21.45 21.77 3.53
CA GLY A 56 -20.98 23.05 3.01
C GLY A 56 -22.05 24.13 3.07
N PHE A 57 -23.34 23.82 2.85
CA PHE A 57 -24.42 24.81 2.97
C PHE A 57 -24.71 25.19 4.42
N ILE A 58 -24.58 24.23 5.35
CA ILE A 58 -24.93 24.42 6.77
C ILE A 58 -23.77 25.00 7.59
N ASN A 59 -22.52 24.75 7.18
CA ASN A 59 -21.33 25.07 7.97
C ASN A 59 -21.23 26.56 8.28
N PRO A 60 -21.33 26.98 9.56
CA PRO A 60 -21.35 28.39 9.94
C PRO A 60 -20.00 29.11 9.73
N THR A 61 -18.89 28.38 9.61
CA THR A 61 -17.56 29.00 9.43
C THR A 61 -17.23 29.26 7.96
N HIS A 62 -17.69 28.40 7.04
CA HIS A 62 -17.48 28.52 5.60
C HIS A 62 -18.70 27.97 4.84
N ARG A 63 -19.69 28.83 4.60
CA ARG A 63 -20.87 28.48 3.80
C ARG A 63 -20.54 28.51 2.31
N ILE A 64 -20.88 27.43 1.60
CA ILE A 64 -20.76 27.40 0.14
C ILE A 64 -21.92 28.18 -0.49
N GLY A 65 -21.59 29.07 -1.43
CA GLY A 65 -22.56 29.79 -2.24
C GLY A 65 -22.85 29.08 -3.58
N LEU A 66 -23.82 29.62 -4.34
CA LEU A 66 -24.11 29.13 -5.70
C LEU A 66 -22.89 29.29 -6.63
N GLY A 67 -22.11 30.35 -6.45
CA GLY A 67 -20.88 30.59 -7.23
C GLY A 67 -19.79 29.54 -6.95
N ASP A 68 -19.66 29.09 -5.71
CA ASP A 68 -18.72 28.01 -5.33
C ASP A 68 -19.19 26.67 -5.89
N LEU A 69 -20.50 26.42 -5.91
CA LEU A 69 -21.08 25.21 -6.50
C LEU A 69 -20.80 25.15 -8.01
N ILE A 70 -21.02 26.25 -8.73
CA ILE A 70 -20.74 26.34 -10.17
C ILE A 70 -19.24 26.21 -10.44
N SER A 71 -18.41 26.88 -9.64
CA SER A 71 -16.95 26.78 -9.75
C SER A 71 -16.46 25.35 -9.50
N GLY A 72 -16.99 24.69 -8.47
CA GLY A 72 -16.70 23.30 -8.14
C GLY A 72 -17.15 22.33 -9.23
N ALA A 73 -18.35 22.52 -9.78
CA ALA A 73 -18.84 21.74 -10.92
C ALA A 73 -17.96 21.94 -12.17
N SER A 74 -17.59 23.18 -12.49
CA SER A 74 -16.68 23.50 -13.59
C SER A 74 -15.32 22.82 -13.41
N GLN A 75 -14.76 22.85 -12.20
CA GLN A 75 -13.51 22.17 -11.88
C GLN A 75 -13.65 20.65 -12.00
N GLY A 76 -14.77 20.08 -11.54
CA GLY A 76 -15.10 18.66 -11.71
C GLY A 76 -15.13 18.25 -13.18
N VAL A 77 -15.77 19.05 -14.05
CA VAL A 77 -15.81 18.81 -15.50
C VAL A 77 -14.41 18.86 -16.11
N LYS A 78 -13.57 19.83 -15.74
CA LYS A 78 -12.18 19.92 -16.23
C LYS A 78 -11.36 18.69 -15.87
N TYR A 79 -11.48 18.19 -14.63
CA TYR A 79 -10.83 16.94 -14.24
C TYR A 79 -11.41 15.73 -14.99
N ALA A 80 -12.73 15.68 -15.16
CA ALA A 80 -13.39 14.59 -15.88
C ALA A 80 -12.99 14.54 -17.37
N LEU A 81 -12.76 15.68 -18.03
CA LEU A 81 -12.27 15.73 -19.42
C LEU A 81 -10.88 15.08 -19.55
N SER A 82 -9.97 15.40 -18.63
CA SER A 82 -8.63 14.78 -18.60
C SER A 82 -8.72 13.27 -18.39
N VAL A 83 -9.53 12.83 -17.42
CA VAL A 83 -9.75 11.39 -17.17
C VAL A 83 -10.41 10.72 -18.37
N GLY A 84 -11.41 11.35 -18.98
CA GLY A 84 -12.15 10.83 -20.14
C GLY A 84 -11.27 10.63 -21.38
N ALA A 85 -10.39 11.59 -21.69
CA ALA A 85 -9.44 11.46 -22.80
C ALA A 85 -8.50 10.28 -22.59
N VAL A 86 -8.00 10.09 -21.36
CA VAL A 86 -7.10 8.97 -21.06
C VAL A 86 -7.85 7.63 -21.06
N CYS A 87 -9.07 7.58 -20.52
CA CYS A 87 -9.92 6.39 -20.60
C CYS A 87 -10.24 5.99 -22.06
N ALA A 88 -10.47 6.97 -22.95
CA ALA A 88 -10.68 6.70 -24.37
C ALA A 88 -9.43 6.08 -25.04
N ALA A 89 -8.25 6.63 -24.76
CA ALA A 89 -6.98 6.10 -25.27
C ALA A 89 -6.70 4.68 -24.71
N ILE A 90 -6.90 4.48 -23.41
CA ILE A 90 -6.74 3.17 -22.78
C ILE A 90 -7.76 2.19 -23.35
N GLY A 91 -9.02 2.60 -23.56
CA GLY A 91 -10.05 1.75 -24.15
C GLY A 91 -9.64 1.12 -25.49
N ILE A 92 -8.86 1.84 -26.32
CA ILE A 92 -8.27 1.29 -27.55
C ILE A 92 -7.26 0.18 -27.21
N VAL A 93 -6.36 0.43 -26.26
CA VAL A 93 -5.38 -0.56 -25.79
C VAL A 93 -6.09 -1.81 -25.27
N VAL A 94 -7.10 -1.64 -24.40
CA VAL A 94 -7.91 -2.75 -23.86
C VAL A 94 -8.61 -3.51 -24.97
N GLY A 95 -9.19 -2.80 -25.94
CA GLY A 95 -9.86 -3.40 -27.10
C GLY A 95 -8.91 -4.27 -27.91
N VAL A 96 -7.69 -3.78 -28.19
CA VAL A 96 -6.65 -4.55 -28.91
C VAL A 96 -6.19 -5.74 -28.08
N VAL A 97 -5.93 -5.58 -26.78
CA VAL A 97 -5.49 -6.65 -25.89
C VAL A 97 -6.53 -7.77 -25.81
N ASN A 98 -7.81 -7.42 -25.72
CA ASN A 98 -8.92 -8.38 -25.68
C ASN A 98 -9.14 -9.05 -27.04
N ALA A 99 -9.16 -8.28 -28.14
CA ALA A 99 -9.38 -8.82 -29.48
C ALA A 99 -8.27 -9.76 -29.96
N THR A 100 -7.02 -9.50 -29.54
CA THR A 100 -5.85 -10.33 -29.89
C THR A 100 -5.65 -11.51 -28.95
N GLY A 101 -6.33 -11.55 -27.80
CA GLY A 101 -6.08 -12.53 -26.74
C GLY A 101 -4.73 -12.36 -26.04
N LEU A 102 -4.08 -11.20 -26.21
CA LEU A 102 -2.76 -10.92 -25.65
C LEU A 102 -2.78 -10.96 -24.11
N GLY A 103 -3.86 -10.51 -23.48
CA GLY A 103 -3.98 -10.52 -22.01
C GLY A 103 -3.84 -11.92 -21.42
N PHE A 104 -4.53 -12.91 -22.01
CA PHE A 104 -4.41 -14.31 -21.61
C PHE A 104 -2.99 -14.84 -21.85
N ARG A 105 -2.41 -14.57 -23.03
CA ARG A 105 -1.04 -14.98 -23.36
C ARG A 105 0.01 -14.40 -22.41
N LEU A 106 -0.11 -13.13 -22.02
CA LEU A 106 0.76 -12.50 -21.03
C LEU A 106 0.68 -13.22 -19.69
N GLY A 107 -0.52 -13.60 -19.26
CA GLY A 107 -0.72 -14.44 -18.08
C GLY A 107 0.07 -15.75 -18.16
N PHE A 108 -0.10 -16.51 -19.25
CA PHE A 108 0.66 -17.76 -19.44
C PHE A 108 2.17 -17.56 -19.50
N MET A 109 2.64 -16.50 -20.16
CA MET A 109 4.08 -16.23 -20.24
C MET A 109 4.67 -15.93 -18.87
N VAL A 110 3.97 -15.16 -18.04
CA VAL A 110 4.40 -14.88 -16.66
C VAL A 110 4.39 -16.15 -15.82
N THR A 111 3.31 -16.93 -15.84
CA THR A 111 3.21 -18.15 -15.04
C THR A 111 4.21 -19.21 -15.48
N ASN A 112 4.42 -19.40 -16.78
CA ASN A 112 5.41 -20.36 -17.30
C ASN A 112 6.85 -19.93 -16.99
N SER A 113 7.14 -18.63 -17.09
CA SER A 113 8.46 -18.10 -16.70
C SER A 113 8.67 -18.26 -15.20
N ALA A 114 7.65 -17.99 -14.38
CA ALA A 114 7.70 -18.15 -12.94
C ALA A 114 7.85 -19.63 -12.53
N LEU A 115 7.22 -20.56 -13.24
CA LEU A 115 7.39 -22.00 -13.05
C LEU A 115 8.85 -22.41 -13.30
N GLY A 116 9.42 -22.05 -14.46
CA GLY A 116 10.81 -22.40 -14.78
C GLY A 116 11.82 -21.76 -13.81
N MET A 117 11.55 -20.53 -13.37
CA MET A 117 12.35 -19.89 -12.30
C MET A 117 12.17 -20.64 -10.98
N GLY A 118 10.94 -21.01 -10.62
CA GLY A 118 10.58 -21.72 -9.40
C GLY A 118 11.28 -23.08 -9.29
N GLU A 119 11.31 -23.86 -10.36
CA GLU A 119 12.06 -25.11 -10.44
C GLU A 119 13.56 -24.90 -10.20
N SER A 120 14.12 -23.82 -10.76
CA SER A 120 15.54 -23.48 -10.62
C SER A 120 15.91 -23.05 -9.20
N VAL A 121 15.02 -22.36 -8.48
CA VAL A 121 15.26 -21.90 -7.10
C VAL A 121 14.81 -22.89 -6.03
N MET A 122 14.01 -23.91 -6.38
CA MET A 122 13.53 -24.92 -5.44
C MET A 122 14.64 -25.54 -4.56
N PRO A 123 15.84 -25.88 -5.07
CA PRO A 123 16.93 -26.42 -4.25
C PRO A 123 17.46 -25.46 -3.17
N LEU A 124 17.30 -24.14 -3.38
CA LEU A 124 17.69 -23.12 -2.41
C LEU A 124 16.65 -23.02 -1.28
N PHE A 125 15.37 -23.10 -1.62
CA PHE A 125 14.27 -23.05 -0.65
C PHE A 125 14.18 -24.33 0.18
N SER A 126 14.47 -25.50 -0.39
CA SER A 126 14.54 -26.76 0.36
C SER A 126 15.71 -26.82 1.35
N LEU A 127 16.69 -25.92 1.24
CA LEU A 127 17.80 -25.80 2.19
C LEU A 127 17.38 -25.08 3.48
N ILE A 128 16.24 -24.37 3.47
CA ILE A 128 15.73 -23.63 4.63
C ILE A 128 15.02 -24.64 5.56
N PRO A 129 15.58 -25.00 6.73
CA PRO A 129 15.09 -26.11 7.57
C PRO A 129 13.72 -25.88 8.23
N PHE A 130 13.09 -24.73 7.96
CA PHE A 130 12.02 -24.16 8.76
C PHE A 130 10.74 -23.86 7.96
N ALA A 131 10.72 -24.05 6.64
CA ALA A 131 9.53 -23.80 5.83
C ALA A 131 9.43 -24.75 4.63
N ASP A 132 8.36 -25.55 4.60
CA ASP A 132 8.03 -26.42 3.47
C ASP A 132 7.33 -25.58 2.39
N PHE A 133 8.11 -25.08 1.43
CA PHE A 133 7.55 -24.37 0.28
C PHE A 133 7.18 -25.37 -0.81
N THR A 134 5.94 -25.29 -1.31
CA THR A 134 5.57 -26.05 -2.51
C THR A 134 6.04 -25.31 -3.77
N LEU A 135 6.22 -26.03 -4.88
CA LEU A 135 6.53 -25.42 -6.17
C LEU A 135 5.46 -24.39 -6.58
N ASN A 136 4.19 -24.66 -6.22
CA ASN A 136 3.08 -23.75 -6.48
C ASN A 136 3.22 -22.43 -5.72
N ASP A 137 3.64 -22.47 -4.45
CA ASP A 137 3.83 -21.26 -3.63
C ASP A 137 4.97 -20.39 -4.19
N ILE A 138 6.08 -21.03 -4.56
CA ILE A 138 7.23 -20.35 -5.16
C ILE A 138 6.83 -19.72 -6.51
N THR A 139 6.10 -20.46 -7.33
CA THR A 139 5.61 -19.99 -8.63
C THR A 139 4.66 -18.80 -8.47
N LEU A 140 3.71 -18.88 -7.53
CA LEU A 140 2.80 -17.80 -7.22
C LEU A 140 3.58 -16.56 -6.77
N PHE A 141 4.51 -16.72 -5.83
CA PHE A 141 5.35 -15.63 -5.33
C PHE A 141 6.16 -14.94 -6.44
N ILE A 142 6.85 -15.72 -7.28
CA ILE A 142 7.63 -15.19 -8.40
C ILE A 142 6.70 -14.50 -9.41
N SER A 143 5.55 -15.09 -9.72
CA SER A 143 4.56 -14.49 -10.63
C SER A 143 4.10 -13.13 -10.11
N LEU A 144 3.75 -13.03 -8.83
CA LEU A 144 3.34 -11.76 -8.21
C LEU A 144 4.46 -10.72 -8.25
N ILE A 145 5.73 -11.11 -8.04
CA ILE A 145 6.86 -10.19 -8.18
C ILE A 145 6.98 -9.68 -9.61
N LEU A 146 6.91 -10.56 -10.61
CA LEU A 146 7.01 -10.17 -12.02
C LEU A 146 5.85 -9.23 -12.42
N ILE A 147 4.64 -9.52 -11.95
CA ILE A 147 3.47 -8.67 -12.18
C ILE A 147 3.62 -7.33 -11.45
N ALA A 148 4.11 -7.32 -10.21
CA ALA A 148 4.34 -6.10 -9.44
C ALA A 148 5.39 -5.20 -10.09
N VAL A 149 6.52 -5.76 -10.55
CA VAL A 149 7.54 -5.03 -11.31
C VAL A 149 6.95 -4.45 -12.58
N THR A 150 6.17 -5.24 -13.32
CA THR A 150 5.46 -4.76 -14.52
C THR A 150 4.52 -3.60 -14.18
N CYS A 151 3.75 -3.70 -13.09
CA CYS A 151 2.87 -2.64 -12.64
C CYS A 151 3.63 -1.35 -12.28
N ILE A 152 4.76 -1.48 -11.59
CA ILE A 152 5.61 -0.34 -11.21
C ILE A 152 6.19 0.34 -12.47
N LEU A 153 6.71 -0.44 -13.42
CA LEU A 153 7.33 0.11 -14.64
C LEU A 153 6.32 0.76 -15.58
N MET A 154 5.13 0.17 -15.73
CA MET A 154 4.01 0.76 -16.47
C MET A 154 3.43 2.00 -15.75
N GLY A 155 3.70 2.11 -14.45
CA GLY A 155 3.38 3.23 -13.57
C GLY A 155 3.84 4.62 -13.98
N ALA A 156 4.64 4.77 -15.04
CA ALA A 156 5.38 6.00 -15.28
C ALA A 156 4.56 7.12 -15.90
N GLY A 157 4.38 8.20 -15.15
CA GLY A 157 3.92 9.49 -15.66
C GLY A 157 2.42 9.56 -16.01
N LEU A 158 1.63 8.60 -15.53
CA LEU A 158 0.18 8.56 -15.74
C LEU A 158 -0.57 8.96 -14.46
N PRO A 159 -1.66 9.74 -14.54
CA PRO A 159 -2.54 9.96 -13.40
C PRO A 159 -3.05 8.64 -12.82
N THR A 160 -3.22 8.54 -11.50
CA THR A 160 -3.59 7.28 -10.81
C THR A 160 -4.79 6.58 -11.42
N THR A 161 -5.82 7.33 -11.82
CA THR A 161 -7.02 6.76 -12.47
C THR A 161 -6.69 6.10 -13.80
N ALA A 162 -5.92 6.78 -14.66
CA ALA A 162 -5.47 6.26 -15.94
C ALA A 162 -4.57 5.04 -15.77
N LEU A 163 -3.62 5.16 -14.85
CA LEU A 163 -2.70 4.09 -14.52
C LEU A 163 -3.47 2.83 -14.09
N TYR A 164 -4.42 2.97 -13.18
CA TYR A 164 -5.23 1.85 -12.70
C TYR A 164 -5.98 1.14 -13.83
N VAL A 165 -6.67 1.89 -14.71
CA VAL A 165 -7.43 1.27 -15.81
C VAL A 165 -6.49 0.48 -16.72
N MET A 166 -5.34 1.06 -17.07
CA MET A 166 -4.35 0.40 -17.91
C MET A 166 -3.77 -0.86 -17.23
N LEU A 167 -3.35 -0.76 -15.96
CA LEU A 167 -2.80 -1.90 -15.22
C LEU A 167 -3.83 -3.02 -15.03
N ALA A 168 -5.07 -2.69 -14.67
CA ALA A 168 -6.13 -3.68 -14.50
C ALA A 168 -6.34 -4.47 -15.80
N THR A 169 -6.23 -3.84 -16.96
CA THR A 169 -6.48 -4.53 -18.23
C THR A 169 -5.35 -5.46 -18.67
N VAL A 170 -4.12 -5.19 -18.23
CA VAL A 170 -2.94 -5.98 -18.57
C VAL A 170 -2.64 -7.06 -17.54
N ALA A 171 -2.74 -6.73 -16.25
CA ALA A 171 -2.35 -7.61 -15.16
C ALA A 171 -3.50 -8.48 -14.63
N GLN A 172 -4.76 -8.05 -14.72
CA GLN A 172 -5.88 -8.85 -14.21
C GLN A 172 -6.03 -10.22 -14.89
N PRO A 173 -5.83 -10.38 -16.22
CA PRO A 173 -5.84 -11.70 -16.85
C PRO A 173 -4.78 -12.66 -16.28
N ALA A 174 -3.59 -12.14 -15.96
CA ALA A 174 -2.50 -12.93 -15.36
C ALA A 174 -2.84 -13.36 -13.93
N LEU A 175 -3.37 -12.42 -13.12
CA LEU A 175 -3.79 -12.71 -11.75
C LEU A 175 -4.99 -13.65 -11.69
N ALA A 176 -5.92 -13.54 -12.64
CA ALA A 176 -7.06 -14.45 -12.77
C ALA A 176 -6.62 -15.88 -13.11
N ASN A 177 -5.62 -16.05 -13.98
CA ASN A 177 -5.05 -17.37 -14.28
C ASN A 177 -4.38 -18.03 -13.06
N LEU A 178 -3.94 -17.22 -12.08
CA LEU A 178 -3.43 -17.67 -10.79
C LEU A 178 -4.54 -17.97 -9.76
N GLY A 179 -5.81 -17.85 -10.14
CA GLY A 179 -6.96 -18.10 -9.26
C GLY A 179 -7.23 -16.99 -8.25
N ILE A 180 -6.67 -15.79 -8.47
CA ILE A 180 -6.79 -14.68 -7.51
C ILE A 180 -8.16 -14.01 -7.67
N PRO A 181 -8.91 -13.76 -6.56
CA PRO A 181 -10.18 -13.08 -6.62
C PRO A 181 -10.09 -11.72 -7.35
N PRO A 182 -11.13 -11.32 -8.12
CA PRO A 182 -11.11 -10.07 -8.87
C PRO A 182 -10.83 -8.84 -8.00
N LEU A 183 -11.47 -8.73 -6.83
CA LEU A 183 -11.28 -7.59 -5.93
C LEU A 183 -9.82 -7.49 -5.43
N ALA A 184 -9.23 -8.62 -5.01
CA ALA A 184 -7.83 -8.69 -4.61
C ALA A 184 -6.90 -8.31 -5.77
N SER A 185 -7.20 -8.78 -6.98
CA SER A 185 -6.45 -8.43 -8.19
C SER A 185 -6.49 -6.92 -8.47
N HIS A 186 -7.66 -6.29 -8.39
CA HIS A 186 -7.82 -4.85 -8.59
C HIS A 186 -7.09 -4.02 -7.53
N LEU A 187 -7.11 -4.44 -6.25
CA LEU A 187 -6.35 -3.78 -5.19
C LEU A 187 -4.85 -3.99 -5.34
N PHE A 188 -4.42 -5.18 -5.77
CA PHE A 188 -3.02 -5.49 -6.04
C PHE A 188 -2.44 -4.55 -7.09
N VAL A 189 -3.09 -4.43 -8.25
CA VAL A 189 -2.62 -3.57 -9.35
C VAL A 189 -2.72 -2.10 -9.00
N LEU A 190 -3.79 -1.68 -8.29
CA LEU A 190 -3.95 -0.29 -7.86
C LEU A 190 -2.83 0.12 -6.90
N TYR A 191 -2.53 -0.71 -5.90
CA TYR A 191 -1.48 -0.39 -4.93
C TYR A 191 -0.10 -0.33 -5.58
N TYR A 192 0.28 -1.33 -6.39
CA TYR A 192 1.58 -1.28 -7.07
C TYR A 192 1.67 -0.15 -8.08
N GLY A 193 0.55 0.20 -8.74
CA GLY A 193 0.46 1.40 -9.55
C GLY A 193 0.70 2.67 -8.73
N VAL A 194 0.06 2.83 -7.58
CA VAL A 194 0.28 4.02 -6.72
C VAL A 194 1.70 4.05 -6.13
N ILE A 195 2.29 2.90 -5.83
CA ILE A 195 3.65 2.81 -5.30
C ILE A 195 4.70 3.15 -6.36
N SER A 196 4.41 3.03 -7.67
CA SER A 196 5.32 3.45 -8.74
C SER A 196 5.72 4.92 -8.62
N GLU A 197 4.81 5.78 -8.13
CA GLU A 197 5.00 7.23 -7.95
C GLU A 197 6.11 7.59 -6.96
N ILE A 198 6.51 6.63 -6.12
CA ILE A 198 7.61 6.77 -5.17
C ILE A 198 8.76 5.79 -5.44
N THR A 199 8.66 4.90 -6.42
CA THR A 199 9.65 3.85 -6.71
C THR A 199 10.56 4.22 -7.90
N PRO A 200 11.89 4.39 -7.69
CA PRO A 200 12.83 4.58 -8.79
C PRO A 200 12.87 3.38 -9.76
N PRO A 201 13.05 3.59 -11.08
CA PRO A 201 13.39 4.85 -11.75
C PRO A 201 12.18 5.74 -12.09
N VAL A 202 10.95 5.26 -11.84
CA VAL A 202 9.70 5.87 -12.30
C VAL A 202 9.34 7.11 -11.47
N CYS A 203 9.22 6.95 -10.15
CA CYS A 203 8.89 7.93 -9.10
C CYS A 203 8.59 9.39 -9.49
N ALA A 204 7.55 9.61 -10.31
CA ALA A 204 7.25 10.91 -10.91
C ALA A 204 6.89 11.97 -9.86
N SER A 205 6.05 11.59 -8.88
CA SER A 205 5.70 12.46 -7.75
C SER A 205 6.92 12.86 -6.90
N ALA A 206 7.83 11.92 -6.64
CA ALA A 206 9.05 12.22 -5.88
C ALA A 206 9.98 13.18 -6.65
N TYR A 207 10.06 13.06 -7.98
CA TYR A 207 10.85 13.97 -8.81
C TYR A 207 10.25 15.36 -8.91
N ALA A 208 8.91 15.47 -9.03
CA ALA A 208 8.21 16.75 -8.99
C ALA A 208 8.43 17.45 -7.62
N ALA A 209 8.27 16.71 -6.52
CA ALA A 209 8.53 17.21 -5.18
C ALA A 209 10.00 17.65 -5.01
N ALA A 210 10.95 16.92 -5.61
CA ALA A 210 12.35 17.30 -5.58
C ALA A 210 12.62 18.63 -6.29
N GLY A 211 11.96 18.88 -7.42
CA GLY A 211 12.03 20.15 -8.15
C GLY A 211 11.51 21.33 -7.32
N ILE A 212 10.42 21.14 -6.58
CA ILE A 212 9.87 22.15 -5.65
C ILE A 212 10.84 22.39 -4.48
N ALA A 213 11.41 21.32 -3.93
CA ALA A 213 12.32 21.38 -2.78
C ALA A 213 13.77 21.76 -3.13
N GLY A 214 14.11 21.95 -4.41
CA GLY A 214 15.49 22.20 -4.85
C GLY A 214 16.48 21.07 -4.52
N SER A 215 15.99 19.83 -4.41
CA SER A 215 16.79 18.66 -4.04
C SER A 215 17.07 17.75 -5.24
N ASN A 216 18.07 16.87 -5.12
CA ASN A 216 18.37 15.91 -6.20
C ASN A 216 17.20 14.91 -6.40
N PRO A 217 16.59 14.83 -7.59
CA PRO A 217 15.41 13.97 -7.81
C PRO A 217 15.62 12.50 -7.45
N PHE A 218 16.76 11.93 -7.85
CA PHE A 218 17.04 10.52 -7.61
C PHE A 218 17.22 10.21 -6.11
N ARG A 219 17.90 11.09 -5.36
CA ARG A 219 18.03 10.94 -3.89
C ARG A 219 16.70 11.09 -3.17
N THR A 220 15.85 12.01 -3.63
CA THR A 220 14.50 12.19 -3.09
C THR A 220 13.63 10.97 -3.38
N GLY A 221 13.71 10.40 -4.59
CA GLY A 221 13.06 9.14 -4.96
C GLY A 221 13.51 7.96 -4.09
N LEU A 222 14.82 7.77 -3.92
CA LEU A 222 15.35 6.72 -3.03
C LEU A 222 14.89 6.88 -1.58
N SER A 223 14.83 8.13 -1.10
CA SER A 223 14.34 8.41 0.26
C SER A 223 12.84 8.12 0.41
N ALA A 224 12.03 8.53 -0.59
CA ALA A 224 10.61 8.25 -0.62
C ALA A 224 10.32 6.73 -0.69
N PHE A 225 11.06 6.00 -1.53
CA PHE A 225 10.96 4.55 -1.65
C PHE A 225 11.33 3.85 -0.33
N SER A 226 12.45 4.25 0.26
CA SER A 226 12.93 3.71 1.55
C SER A 226 11.89 3.87 2.65
N LEU A 227 11.28 5.05 2.77
CA LEU A 227 10.20 5.30 3.73
C LEU A 227 8.90 4.56 3.38
N GLY A 228 8.65 4.31 2.09
CA GLY A 228 7.47 3.65 1.57
C GLY A 228 7.55 2.13 1.50
N ILE A 229 8.67 1.50 1.88
CA ILE A 229 8.93 0.07 1.65
C ILE A 229 7.85 -0.85 2.24
N GLY A 230 7.26 -0.46 3.38
CA GLY A 230 6.18 -1.20 4.03
C GLY A 230 4.95 -1.37 3.14
N LYS A 231 4.72 -0.42 2.22
CA LYS A 231 3.61 -0.48 1.27
C LYS A 231 3.79 -1.57 0.20
N LEU A 232 5.01 -2.03 -0.07
CA LEU A 232 5.26 -3.09 -1.07
C LEU A 232 4.69 -4.44 -0.64
N LEU A 233 4.51 -4.66 0.66
CA LEU A 233 4.08 -5.96 1.20
C LEU A 233 2.55 -6.10 1.25
N VAL A 234 1.83 -5.02 1.55
CA VAL A 234 0.37 -5.04 1.71
C VAL A 234 -0.37 -5.64 0.50
N PRO A 235 0.00 -5.33 -0.77
CA PRO A 235 -0.68 -5.90 -1.94
C PRO A 235 -0.56 -7.43 -2.02
N MET A 236 0.59 -7.97 -1.62
CA MET A 236 0.82 -9.41 -1.58
C MET A 236 -0.13 -10.07 -0.56
N VAL A 237 -0.39 -9.40 0.57
CA VAL A 237 -1.32 -9.91 1.59
C VAL A 237 -2.74 -10.03 1.06
N PHE A 238 -3.20 -9.10 0.21
CA PHE A 238 -4.53 -9.23 -0.42
C PHE A 238 -4.67 -10.49 -1.27
N VAL A 239 -3.57 -11.00 -1.82
CA VAL A 239 -3.54 -12.24 -2.60
C VAL A 239 -3.44 -13.47 -1.72
N TYR A 240 -2.53 -13.46 -0.73
CA TYR A 240 -2.29 -14.63 0.13
C TYR A 240 -3.32 -14.82 1.24
N SER A 241 -3.94 -13.74 1.74
CA SER A 241 -5.05 -13.79 2.69
C SER A 241 -6.12 -12.77 2.28
N PRO A 242 -6.98 -13.15 1.30
CA PRO A 242 -8.11 -12.33 0.88
C PRO A 242 -9.09 -12.02 2.03
N ALA A 243 -9.01 -12.73 3.16
CA ALA A 243 -9.73 -12.45 4.40
C ALA A 243 -9.52 -11.01 4.92
N MET A 244 -8.42 -10.34 4.56
CA MET A 244 -8.21 -8.92 4.85
C MET A 244 -9.25 -8.01 4.16
N LEU A 245 -9.86 -8.49 3.07
CA LEU A 245 -10.88 -7.79 2.30
C LEU A 245 -12.27 -8.20 2.78
N ILE A 246 -12.81 -7.42 3.72
CA ILE A 246 -14.09 -7.68 4.42
C ILE A 246 -15.26 -7.98 3.46
N VAL A 247 -15.23 -7.44 2.23
CA VAL A 247 -16.28 -7.59 1.22
C VAL A 247 -16.26 -8.97 0.53
N LEU A 248 -15.20 -9.77 0.72
CA LEU A 248 -15.10 -11.12 0.17
C LEU A 248 -15.65 -12.15 1.16
N ASP A 249 -16.97 -12.28 1.21
CA ASP A 249 -17.67 -13.18 2.14
C ASP A 249 -17.16 -14.63 2.09
N ASP A 250 -16.80 -15.14 0.90
CA ASP A 250 -16.28 -16.50 0.71
C ASP A 250 -14.94 -16.76 1.43
N TYR A 251 -14.18 -15.69 1.72
CA TYR A 251 -12.85 -15.74 2.33
C TYR A 251 -12.83 -15.15 3.75
N PHE A 252 -13.89 -14.47 4.17
CA PHE A 252 -13.89 -13.68 5.38
C PHE A 252 -14.27 -14.52 6.62
N THR A 253 -13.36 -14.55 7.58
CA THR A 253 -13.67 -14.96 8.96
C THR A 253 -13.07 -13.95 9.93
N TRP A 254 -13.76 -13.66 11.04
CA TRP A 254 -13.26 -12.72 12.05
C TRP A 254 -11.90 -13.10 12.61
N GLN A 255 -11.67 -14.41 12.78
CA GLN A 255 -10.39 -14.92 13.27
C GLN A 255 -9.25 -14.67 12.28
N GLU A 256 -9.43 -15.02 11.00
CA GLU A 256 -8.39 -14.77 10.00
C GLU A 256 -8.19 -13.29 9.71
N PHE A 257 -9.27 -12.51 9.67
CA PHE A 257 -9.18 -11.06 9.50
C PHE A 257 -8.34 -10.42 10.61
N LEU A 258 -8.65 -10.70 11.88
CA LEU A 258 -7.90 -10.15 13.01
C LEU A 258 -6.45 -10.64 13.02
N HIS A 259 -6.22 -11.92 12.75
CA HIS A 259 -4.88 -12.48 12.63
C HIS A 259 -4.07 -11.74 11.56
N THR A 260 -4.57 -11.70 10.32
CA THR A 260 -3.87 -11.10 9.18
C THR A 260 -3.68 -9.58 9.37
N VAL A 261 -4.65 -8.86 9.93
CA VAL A 261 -4.50 -7.41 10.21
C VAL A 261 -3.43 -7.15 11.25
N ILE A 262 -3.41 -7.92 12.34
CA ILE A 262 -2.42 -7.75 13.41
C ILE A 262 -1.03 -8.14 12.91
N THR A 263 -0.88 -9.29 12.27
CA THR A 263 0.43 -9.77 11.81
C THR A 263 0.97 -8.89 10.68
N CYS A 264 0.12 -8.49 9.71
CA CYS A 264 0.53 -7.55 8.66
C CYS A 264 0.92 -6.19 9.25
N GLY A 265 0.14 -5.65 10.19
CA GLY A 265 0.45 -4.40 10.87
C GLY A 265 1.79 -4.44 11.60
N LEU A 266 2.05 -5.51 12.36
CA LEU A 266 3.34 -5.75 13.01
C LEU A 266 4.47 -5.93 11.99
N GLY A 267 4.23 -6.65 10.90
CA GLY A 267 5.21 -6.90 9.86
C GLY A 267 5.65 -5.62 9.15
N VAL A 268 4.69 -4.79 8.74
CA VAL A 268 4.93 -3.46 8.17
C VAL A 268 5.65 -2.57 9.17
N PHE A 269 5.24 -2.60 10.44
CA PHE A 269 5.89 -1.82 11.51
C PHE A 269 7.37 -2.19 11.69
N LEU A 270 7.69 -3.49 11.82
CA LEU A 270 9.06 -3.96 11.99
C LEU A 270 9.92 -3.68 10.76
N LEU A 271 9.36 -3.83 9.55
CA LEU A 271 10.07 -3.48 8.32
C LEU A 271 10.36 -1.97 8.25
N SER A 272 9.40 -1.12 8.60
CA SER A 272 9.61 0.33 8.69
C SER A 272 10.65 0.69 9.75
N ALA A 273 10.64 0.05 10.91
CA ALA A 273 11.64 0.26 11.96
C ALA A 273 13.05 -0.21 11.52
N SER A 274 13.13 -1.32 10.78
CA SER A 274 14.37 -1.82 10.18
C SER A 274 15.00 -0.79 9.23
N VAL A 275 14.20 -0.23 8.34
CA VAL A 275 14.68 0.76 7.36
C VAL A 275 15.01 2.10 8.02
N ALA A 276 14.17 2.57 8.95
CA ALA A 276 14.43 3.77 9.74
C ALA A 276 15.69 3.64 10.62
N GLY A 277 16.06 2.42 11.03
CA GLY A 277 17.21 2.15 11.88
C GLY A 277 17.00 2.55 13.34
N TYR A 278 15.75 2.70 13.76
CA TYR A 278 15.37 3.15 15.09
C TYR A 278 14.04 2.54 15.52
N PHE A 279 13.97 2.09 16.77
CA PHE A 279 12.72 1.71 17.43
C PHE A 279 12.59 2.36 18.81
N LEU A 280 13.31 1.85 19.83
CA LEU A 280 13.41 2.48 21.16
C LEU A 280 14.80 3.09 21.40
N ALA A 281 15.81 2.53 20.75
CA ALA A 281 17.16 3.01 20.65
C ALA A 281 17.65 2.87 19.20
N ASN A 282 18.83 3.42 18.91
CA ASN A 282 19.46 3.24 17.60
C ASN A 282 19.76 1.75 17.38
N MET A 283 19.45 1.24 16.17
CA MET A 283 19.65 -0.15 15.79
C MET A 283 20.94 -0.33 14.97
N SER A 284 21.74 -1.33 15.34
CA SER A 284 22.90 -1.76 14.56
C SER A 284 22.49 -2.50 13.28
N GLY A 285 23.36 -2.57 12.27
CA GLY A 285 23.08 -3.25 10.99
C GLY A 285 22.49 -4.66 11.14
N PRO A 286 23.05 -5.56 11.97
CA PRO A 286 22.49 -6.90 12.19
C PRO A 286 21.08 -6.87 12.81
N SER A 287 20.84 -6.00 13.79
CA SER A 287 19.51 -5.86 14.41
C SER A 287 18.46 -5.34 13.42
N ARG A 288 18.86 -4.47 12.48
CA ARG A 288 18.01 -4.02 11.37
C ARG A 288 17.66 -5.17 10.45
N ALA A 289 18.64 -5.98 10.04
CA ALA A 289 18.39 -7.14 9.19
C ALA A 289 17.42 -8.13 9.84
N LEU A 290 17.61 -8.45 11.13
CA LEU A 290 16.72 -9.34 11.88
C LEU A 290 15.27 -8.80 11.98
N PHE A 291 15.09 -7.51 12.27
CA PHE A 291 13.75 -6.89 12.24
C PHE A 291 13.13 -6.87 10.84
N GLY A 292 13.95 -6.68 9.79
CA GLY A 292 13.48 -6.74 8.40
C GLY A 292 12.99 -8.13 8.03
N ILE A 293 13.76 -9.16 8.37
CA ILE A 293 13.39 -10.58 8.17
C ILE A 293 12.13 -10.90 8.97
N ALA A 294 12.08 -10.54 10.26
CA ALA A 294 10.89 -10.73 11.08
C ALA A 294 9.66 -10.04 10.48
N GLY A 295 9.82 -8.83 9.94
CA GLY A 295 8.76 -8.10 9.25
C GLY A 295 8.18 -8.86 8.05
N ILE A 296 9.05 -9.46 7.22
CA ILE A 296 8.63 -10.28 6.07
C ILE A 296 7.87 -11.53 6.53
N PHE A 297 8.37 -12.23 7.56
CA PHE A 297 7.68 -13.41 8.11
C PHE A 297 6.33 -13.06 8.75
N PHE A 298 6.19 -11.94 9.45
CA PHE A 298 4.90 -11.50 10.00
C PHE A 298 3.85 -11.20 8.91
N VAL A 299 4.29 -10.79 7.72
CA VAL A 299 3.39 -10.51 6.60
C VAL A 299 2.77 -11.79 6.01
N ALA A 300 3.47 -12.92 6.07
CA ALA A 300 2.90 -14.20 5.66
C ALA A 300 1.94 -14.72 6.76
N PRO A 301 0.62 -14.83 6.48
CA PRO A 301 -0.40 -15.07 7.50
C PRO A 301 -0.51 -16.57 7.82
N SER A 302 0.52 -17.13 8.44
CA SER A 302 0.49 -18.48 8.98
C SER A 302 1.02 -18.52 10.41
N PHE A 303 0.55 -19.49 11.19
CA PHE A 303 0.98 -19.67 12.57
C PHE A 303 2.49 -19.96 12.65
N SER A 304 3.00 -20.81 11.76
CA SER A 304 4.42 -21.12 11.65
C SER A 304 5.24 -19.88 11.31
N SER A 305 4.78 -19.08 10.35
CA SER A 305 5.48 -17.85 9.97
C SER A 305 5.51 -16.82 11.10
N THR A 306 4.41 -16.70 11.85
CA THR A 306 4.32 -15.85 13.04
C THR A 306 5.30 -16.28 14.14
N LEU A 307 5.45 -17.60 14.35
CA LEU A 307 6.42 -18.13 15.31
C LEU A 307 7.87 -17.79 14.92
N TYR A 308 8.22 -17.97 13.65
CA TYR A 308 9.55 -17.59 13.16
C TYR A 308 9.78 -16.09 13.21
N ALA A 309 8.77 -15.29 12.87
CA ALA A 309 8.84 -13.85 12.98
C ALA A 309 9.11 -13.41 14.43
N ALA A 310 8.42 -14.01 15.40
CA ALA A 310 8.65 -13.77 16.82
C ALA A 310 10.06 -14.20 17.25
N LEU A 311 10.57 -15.34 16.77
CA LEU A 311 11.93 -15.82 17.05
C LEU A 311 13.00 -14.82 16.57
N PHE A 312 12.84 -14.25 15.38
CA PHE A 312 13.76 -13.23 14.85
C PHE A 312 13.60 -11.85 15.51
N ALA A 313 12.38 -11.48 15.90
CA ALA A 313 12.10 -10.19 16.55
C ALA A 313 12.52 -10.16 18.03
N ALA A 314 12.33 -11.24 18.79
CA ALA A 314 12.57 -11.33 20.23
C ALA A 314 13.98 -10.87 20.68
N PRO A 315 15.10 -11.34 20.10
CA PRO A 315 16.43 -10.92 20.55
C PRO A 315 16.66 -9.43 20.34
N VAL A 316 16.16 -8.88 19.22
CA VAL A 316 16.28 -7.44 18.93
C VAL A 316 15.40 -6.62 19.87
N LEU A 317 14.17 -7.05 20.15
CA LEU A 317 13.29 -6.40 21.12
C LEU A 317 13.92 -6.34 22.52
N VAL A 318 14.49 -7.46 22.98
CA VAL A 318 15.20 -7.51 24.27
C VAL A 318 16.38 -6.54 24.28
N MET A 319 17.22 -6.54 23.23
CA MET A 319 18.34 -5.59 23.11
C MET A 319 17.88 -4.14 23.13
N GLN A 320 16.78 -3.82 22.44
CA GLN A 320 16.22 -2.46 22.37
C GLN A 320 15.68 -2.00 23.74
N ILE A 321 14.96 -2.86 24.46
CA ILE A 321 14.45 -2.56 25.80
C ILE A 321 15.61 -2.37 26.80
N LEU A 322 16.63 -3.23 26.75
CA LEU A 322 17.81 -3.10 27.60
C LEU A 322 18.59 -1.82 27.32
N ALA A 323 18.78 -1.46 26.04
CA ALA A 323 19.45 -0.23 25.64
C ALA A 323 18.66 1.03 26.07
N TYR A 324 17.33 0.99 25.95
CA TYR A 324 16.45 2.06 26.42
C TYR A 324 16.56 2.25 27.94
N ARG A 325 16.51 1.16 28.71
CA ARG A 325 16.66 1.21 30.17
C ARG A 325 18.03 1.76 30.60
N ARG A 326 19.11 1.40 29.90
CA ARG A 326 20.46 1.94 30.18
C ARG A 326 20.58 3.44 29.93
N ARG A 327 19.83 3.99 28.98
CA ARG A 327 19.78 5.45 28.72
C ARG A 327 18.90 6.21 29.71
N ALA A 328 17.91 5.54 30.32
CA ALA A 328 17.01 6.14 31.30
C ALA A 328 17.61 6.22 32.71
N VAL A 329 18.73 5.53 32.98
CA VAL A 329 19.49 5.71 34.22
C VAL A 329 20.36 6.96 34.05
N PRO A 330 20.16 8.04 34.84
CA PRO A 330 21.04 9.20 34.79
C PRO A 330 22.46 8.77 35.17
N GLU A 331 23.46 9.18 34.39
CA GLU A 331 24.84 9.08 34.85
C GLU A 331 24.96 9.81 36.20
N PRO A 332 25.61 9.21 37.22
CA PRO A 332 25.90 9.95 38.44
C PRO A 332 26.76 11.17 38.04
N ALA A 333 26.28 12.36 38.38
CA ALA A 333 27.03 13.59 38.19
C ALA A 333 28.38 13.44 38.92
N VAL A 334 29.47 13.46 38.15
CA VAL A 334 30.85 13.58 38.65
C VAL A 334 31.25 15.03 38.55
#